data_AF-A0A9X8R419-F1
#
_entry.id   AF-A0A9X8R419-F1
#
_cell.length_a   1.000
_cell.length_b   1.000
_cell.length_c   1.000
_cell.angle_alpha   90.00
_cell.angle_beta   90.00
_cell.angle_gamma   90.00
#
_symmetry.space_group_name_H-M   'P 1'
#
loop_
_entity.id
_entity.type
_entity.pdbx_description
1 polymer ?
#
loop_
_entity_poly.entity_id
_entity_poly.type
_entity_poly.pdbx_seq_one_letter_code
_entity_poly.pdbx_strand_id
1 'polypeptide(L)'
;MVEKDHLEIIQGKNELIIGIEGERILRGKQFYTVFMTPEEYDVLEGIRKIGNVILAGKLWIIKDIDTDKNKVYVSKAVNVKPPLYLGSGGMLHKKIGEKMMEIVCCDQTVTYTNDEAANTLRDMRRKYQEFGFHTKQRPIWEMKNETIFETFTGTTITRTLC
;
A
#
# COMPACT_ATOMS: atom_id res chain seq x y z
N MET A 1 -7.86 1.00 28.39
CA MET A 1 -8.19 -0.43 28.15
C MET A 1 -9.19 -0.91 29.20
N VAL A 2 -8.98 -0.63 30.49
CA VAL A 2 -9.97 -0.94 31.54
C VAL A 2 -11.22 -0.06 31.45
N GLU A 3 -11.09 1.25 31.24
CA GLU A 3 -12.23 2.17 31.05
C GLU A 3 -13.10 1.90 29.81
N LYS A 4 -12.62 1.06 28.90
CA LYS A 4 -13.35 0.68 27.67
C LYS A 4 -13.84 -0.77 27.72
N ASP A 5 -13.82 -1.39 28.90
CA ASP A 5 -14.18 -2.79 29.13
C ASP A 5 -13.43 -3.78 28.22
N HIS A 6 -12.22 -3.42 27.75
CA HIS A 6 -11.37 -4.35 27.02
C HIS A 6 -10.63 -5.29 27.98
N LEU A 7 -10.35 -4.82 29.20
CA LEU A 7 -9.69 -5.59 30.26
C LEU A 7 -10.39 -5.28 31.59
N GLU A 8 -10.50 -6.27 32.47
CA GLU A 8 -11.02 -6.13 33.82
C GLU A 8 -9.94 -6.51 34.84
N ILE A 9 -9.91 -5.81 35.98
CA ILE A 9 -8.96 -6.09 37.06
C ILE A 9 -9.63 -7.02 38.08
N ILE A 10 -9.01 -8.16 38.36
CA ILE A 10 -9.41 -9.01 39.48
C ILE A 10 -9.00 -8.32 40.79
N GLN A 11 -9.99 -7.96 41.60
CA GLN A 11 -9.75 -7.32 42.89
C GLN A 11 -8.90 -8.21 43.80
N GLY A 12 -7.78 -7.67 44.28
CA GLY A 12 -6.92 -8.31 45.27
C GLY A 12 -5.67 -9.03 44.74
N LYS A 13 -5.53 -9.25 43.42
CA LYS A 13 -4.38 -9.98 42.86
C LYS A 13 -3.54 -9.21 41.83
N ASN A 14 -3.93 -7.98 41.47
CA ASN A 14 -3.29 -7.23 40.38
C ASN A 14 -3.24 -8.03 39.06
N GLU A 15 -4.19 -8.97 38.89
CA GLU A 15 -4.37 -9.81 37.71
C GLU A 15 -5.39 -9.14 36.79
N LEU A 16 -5.15 -9.18 35.48
CA LEU A 16 -6.04 -8.65 34.46
C LEU A 16 -6.68 -9.81 33.69
N ILE A 17 -7.99 -9.74 33.52
CA ILE A 17 -8.75 -10.62 32.63
C ILE A 17 -9.32 -9.81 31.47
N ILE A 18 -9.85 -10.52 30.49
CA ILE A 18 -10.51 -9.93 29.33
C ILE A 18 -11.87 -9.41 29.77
N GLY A 19 -12.16 -8.14 29.48
CA GLY A 19 -13.50 -7.57 29.69
C GLY A 19 -14.42 -7.85 28.50
N ILE A 20 -15.72 -7.57 28.66
CA ILE A 20 -16.77 -7.89 27.68
C ILE A 20 -16.47 -7.35 26.26
N GLU A 21 -16.00 -6.12 26.13
CA GLU A 21 -15.63 -5.55 24.82
C GLU A 21 -14.35 -6.19 24.27
N GLY A 22 -13.45 -6.63 25.15
CA GLY A 22 -12.29 -7.43 24.79
C GLY A 22 -12.69 -8.78 24.17
N GLU A 23 -13.66 -9.48 24.77
CA GLU A 23 -14.20 -10.74 24.23
C GLU A 23 -14.84 -10.55 22.85
N ARG A 24 -15.55 -9.43 22.64
CA ARG A 24 -16.19 -9.10 21.35
C ARG A 24 -15.16 -8.94 20.24
N ILE A 25 -14.03 -8.29 20.54
CA ILE A 25 -12.90 -8.14 19.63
C ILE A 25 -12.24 -9.50 19.35
N LEU A 26 -11.97 -10.28 20.40
CA LEU A 26 -11.34 -11.61 20.30
C LEU A 26 -12.19 -12.62 19.51
N ARG A 27 -13.52 -12.47 19.51
CA ARG A 27 -14.43 -13.31 18.72
C ARG A 27 -14.29 -13.08 17.21
N GLY A 28 -13.76 -11.93 16.81
CA GLY A 28 -13.51 -11.61 15.40
C GLY A 28 -12.47 -12.55 14.79
N LYS A 29 -12.79 -13.20 13.68
CA LYS A 29 -11.85 -14.06 12.94
C LYS A 29 -10.54 -13.34 12.58
N GLN A 30 -10.60 -12.02 12.40
CA GLN A 30 -9.47 -11.17 12.06
C GLN A 30 -8.54 -10.87 13.23
N PHE A 31 -8.95 -11.13 14.48
CA PHE A 31 -8.12 -10.80 15.65
C PHE A 31 -6.87 -11.69 15.74
N TYR A 32 -6.99 -12.95 15.34
CA TYR A 32 -5.88 -13.92 15.40
C TYR A 32 -5.13 -14.10 14.06
N THR A 33 -5.52 -13.37 13.01
CA THR A 33 -4.88 -13.51 11.70
C THR A 33 -3.61 -12.70 11.61
N VAL A 34 -2.49 -13.37 11.33
CA VAL A 34 -1.18 -12.73 11.03
C VAL A 34 -1.19 -12.04 9.64
N PHE A 35 -2.15 -12.39 8.80
CA PHE A 35 -2.29 -11.86 7.44
C PHE A 35 -3.58 -11.06 7.31
N MET A 36 -3.48 -9.86 6.74
CA MET A 36 -4.65 -9.12 6.30
C MET A 36 -5.32 -9.93 5.20
N THR A 37 -6.53 -10.43 5.44
CA THR A 37 -7.34 -11.02 4.37
C THR A 37 -7.81 -9.86 3.48
N PRO A 38 -7.47 -9.85 2.17
CA PRO A 38 -8.00 -8.84 1.28
C PRO A 38 -9.53 -8.94 1.24
N GLU A 39 -10.22 -7.81 1.23
CA GLU A 39 -11.65 -7.80 0.94
C GLU A 39 -11.86 -8.19 -0.51
N GLU A 40 -12.49 -9.34 -0.73
CA GLU A 40 -12.82 -9.83 -2.06
C GLU A 40 -14.26 -9.47 -2.40
N TYR A 41 -14.45 -8.85 -3.57
CA TYR A 41 -15.76 -8.53 -4.11
C TYR A 41 -16.14 -9.47 -5.25
N ASP A 42 -17.36 -9.98 -5.20
CA ASP A 42 -17.98 -10.76 -6.26
C ASP A 42 -18.48 -9.83 -7.37
N VAL A 43 -17.98 -9.98 -8.60
CA VAL A 43 -18.40 -9.17 -9.75
C VAL A 43 -19.50 -9.87 -10.56
N LEU A 44 -20.64 -9.18 -10.71
CA LEU A 44 -21.89 -9.72 -11.28
C LEU A 44 -22.35 -8.92 -12.52
N GLU A 45 -22.65 -9.60 -13.63
CA GLU A 45 -23.44 -9.05 -14.74
C GLU A 45 -24.87 -9.60 -14.63
N GLY A 46 -25.78 -8.77 -14.12
CA GLY A 46 -27.12 -9.22 -13.74
C GLY A 46 -27.06 -10.32 -12.67
N ILE A 47 -27.39 -11.55 -13.04
CA ILE A 47 -27.40 -12.73 -12.15
C ILE A 47 -26.11 -13.56 -12.29
N ARG A 48 -25.31 -13.30 -13.34
CA ARG A 48 -24.13 -14.12 -13.66
C ARG A 48 -22.88 -13.59 -12.95
N LYS A 49 -22.22 -14.45 -12.17
CA LYS A 49 -20.87 -14.19 -11.62
C LYS A 49 -19.83 -14.31 -12.73
N ILE A 50 -19.06 -13.25 -12.94
CA ILE A 50 -18.02 -13.18 -13.98
C ILE A 50 -16.64 -13.50 -13.40
N GLY A 51 -16.41 -13.22 -12.12
CA GLY A 51 -15.16 -13.54 -11.40
C GLY A 51 -14.84 -12.51 -10.30
N ASN A 52 -13.65 -12.63 -9.72
CA ASN A 52 -13.04 -11.60 -8.86
C ASN A 52 -12.21 -10.65 -9.75
N VAL A 53 -12.23 -9.35 -9.42
CA VAL A 53 -11.62 -8.12 -10.01
C VAL A 53 -10.60 -8.20 -11.18
N ILE A 54 -9.90 -9.31 -11.41
CA ILE A 54 -9.06 -9.57 -12.59
C ILE A 54 -9.94 -9.99 -13.79
N LEU A 55 -10.53 -8.98 -14.42
CA LEU A 55 -11.55 -9.08 -15.46
C LEU A 55 -11.01 -9.54 -16.83
N ALA A 56 -10.63 -10.82 -16.96
CA ALA A 56 -10.57 -11.64 -18.19
C ALA A 56 -10.37 -10.94 -19.56
N GLY A 57 -9.56 -9.88 -19.64
CA GLY A 57 -9.37 -9.05 -20.83
C GLY A 57 -10.60 -8.28 -21.34
N LYS A 58 -11.69 -8.14 -20.57
CA LYS A 58 -12.92 -7.43 -21.00
C LYS A 58 -13.17 -6.18 -20.15
N LEU A 59 -13.68 -5.13 -20.79
CA LEU A 59 -14.04 -3.87 -20.14
C LEU A 59 -15.47 -3.91 -19.62
N TRP A 60 -15.66 -3.40 -18.40
CA TRP A 60 -16.94 -3.41 -17.68
C TRP A 60 -17.22 -2.04 -17.07
N ILE A 61 -18.47 -1.62 -17.06
CA ILE A 61 -18.95 -0.40 -16.42
C ILE A 61 -19.61 -0.78 -15.10
N ILE A 62 -19.15 -0.20 -13.99
CA ILE A 62 -19.77 -0.40 -12.67
C ILE A 62 -21.13 0.30 -12.65
N LYS A 63 -22.16 -0.43 -12.25
CA LYS A 63 -23.52 0.06 -12.07
C LYS A 63 -23.83 0.33 -10.61
N ASP A 64 -23.39 -0.56 -9.73
CA ASP A 64 -23.66 -0.47 -8.30
C ASP A 64 -22.62 -1.24 -7.48
N ILE A 65 -22.43 -0.84 -6.21
CA ILE A 65 -21.52 -1.46 -5.25
C ILE A 65 -22.27 -1.68 -3.94
N ASP A 66 -22.51 -2.95 -3.61
CA ASP A 66 -23.07 -3.37 -2.32
C ASP A 66 -21.91 -3.83 -1.42
N THR A 67 -21.40 -2.92 -0.60
CA THR A 67 -20.30 -3.16 0.33
C THR A 67 -20.67 -4.15 1.45
N ASP A 68 -21.93 -4.14 1.90
CA ASP A 68 -22.36 -5.04 2.98
C ASP A 68 -22.37 -6.51 2.53
N LYS A 69 -22.63 -6.74 1.23
CA LYS A 69 -22.62 -8.08 0.63
C LYS A 69 -21.34 -8.39 -0.17
N ASN A 70 -20.36 -7.48 -0.19
CA ASN A 70 -19.16 -7.57 -1.04
C ASN A 70 -19.48 -7.89 -2.51
N LYS A 71 -20.45 -7.18 -3.10
CA LYS A 71 -20.89 -7.39 -4.49
C LYS A 71 -20.74 -6.13 -5.33
N VAL A 72 -20.21 -6.30 -6.53
CA VAL A 72 -20.13 -5.24 -7.54
C VAL A 72 -20.96 -5.65 -8.75
N TYR A 73 -21.95 -4.84 -9.10
CA TYR A 73 -22.78 -5.05 -10.28
C TYR A 73 -22.22 -4.29 -11.47
N VAL A 74 -22.03 -4.97 -12.60
CA VAL A 74 -21.41 -4.42 -13.80
C VAL A 74 -22.25 -4.70 -15.05
N SER A 75 -22.01 -3.91 -16.10
CA SER A 75 -22.47 -4.18 -17.46
C SER A 75 -21.32 -4.11 -18.45
N LYS A 76 -21.36 -4.88 -19.53
CA LYS A 76 -20.31 -4.85 -20.57
C LYS A 76 -20.11 -3.44 -21.12
N ALA A 77 -18.87 -2.97 -21.14
CA ALA A 77 -18.53 -1.67 -21.70
C ALA A 77 -18.58 -1.71 -23.23
N VAL A 78 -19.13 -0.66 -23.84
CA VAL A 78 -19.10 -0.42 -25.29
C VAL A 78 -18.29 0.86 -25.51
N ASN A 79 -17.16 0.76 -26.24
CA ASN A 79 -16.30 1.89 -26.61
C ASN A 79 -15.72 2.72 -25.45
N VAL A 80 -15.08 2.07 -24.46
CA VAL A 80 -14.41 2.78 -23.36
C VAL A 80 -12.89 2.64 -23.50
N LYS A 81 -12.13 3.71 -23.21
CA LYS A 81 -10.66 3.67 -23.15
C LYS A 81 -10.22 2.67 -22.06
N PRO A 82 -9.14 1.90 -22.26
CA PRO A 82 -8.64 1.01 -21.22
C PRO A 82 -8.37 1.78 -19.92
N PRO A 83 -8.84 1.31 -18.76
CA PRO A 83 -8.53 1.95 -17.50
C PRO A 83 -7.03 1.84 -17.22
N LEU A 84 -6.47 2.89 -16.62
CA LEU A 84 -5.11 2.84 -16.10
C LEU A 84 -5.12 1.96 -14.85
N TYR A 85 -4.60 0.74 -14.97
CA TYR A 85 -4.38 -0.14 -13.83
C TYR A 85 -3.17 0.38 -13.05
N LEU A 86 -3.40 1.30 -12.12
CA LEU A 86 -2.49 1.48 -10.99
C LEU A 86 -2.60 0.19 -10.18
N GLY A 87 -1.67 -0.74 -10.39
CA GLY A 87 -1.59 -1.91 -9.52
C GLY A 87 -1.66 -1.43 -8.06
N SER A 88 -2.43 -2.11 -7.23
CA SER A 88 -2.39 -1.88 -5.78
C SER A 88 -1.05 -2.41 -5.27
N GLY A 89 0.04 -1.72 -5.63
CA GLY A 89 1.34 -1.95 -5.02
C GLY A 89 1.13 -1.87 -3.52
N GLY A 90 1.62 -2.88 -2.81
CA GLY A 90 1.52 -2.92 -1.35
C GLY A 90 2.04 -1.62 -0.72
N MET A 91 1.60 -1.33 0.49
CA MET A 91 2.08 -0.13 1.19
C MET A 91 3.60 -0.22 1.40
N LEU A 92 4.33 0.76 0.89
CA LEU A 92 5.75 0.90 1.10
C LEU A 92 5.96 1.52 2.49
N HIS A 93 6.65 0.79 3.38
CA HIS A 93 7.03 1.32 4.68
C HIS A 93 8.16 2.35 4.52
N LYS A 94 8.15 3.42 5.33
CA LYS A 94 9.12 4.55 5.23
C LYS A 94 10.58 4.12 5.16
N LYS A 95 10.94 3.06 5.89
CA LYS A 95 12.30 2.50 5.95
C LYS A 95 12.83 2.06 4.59
N ILE A 96 11.96 1.63 3.68
CA ILE A 96 12.34 1.24 2.32
C ILE A 96 12.76 2.49 1.53
N GLY A 97 11.94 3.56 1.58
CA GLY A 97 12.26 4.83 0.92
C GLY A 97 13.52 5.48 1.48
N GLU A 98 13.69 5.46 2.80
CA GLU A 98 14.92 5.91 3.48
C GLU A 98 16.14 5.11 2.99
N LYS A 99 16.01 3.78 2.86
CA LYS A 99 17.10 2.95 2.35
C LYS A 99 17.43 3.21 0.88
N MET A 100 16.41 3.47 0.06
CA MET A 100 16.62 3.90 -1.34
C MET A 100 17.43 5.20 -1.39
N MET A 101 17.09 6.19 -0.55
CA MET A 101 17.84 7.45 -0.46
C MET A 101 19.28 7.23 -0.02
N GLU A 102 19.53 6.36 0.96
CA GLU A 102 20.90 5.98 1.34
C GLU A 102 21.67 5.38 0.16
N ILE A 103 21.07 4.47 -0.60
CA ILE A 103 21.73 3.77 -1.70
C ILE A 103 22.10 4.72 -2.84
N VAL A 104 21.28 5.73 -3.13
CA VAL A 104 21.56 6.71 -4.21
C VAL A 104 22.51 7.83 -3.78
N CYS A 105 22.60 8.14 -2.48
CA CYS A 105 23.57 9.10 -1.95
C CYS A 105 24.94 8.48 -1.62
N CYS A 106 25.01 7.17 -1.35
CA CYS A 106 26.26 6.47 -1.05
C CYS A 106 26.87 5.84 -2.31
N ASP A 107 28.20 5.71 -2.33
CA ASP A 107 28.93 5.03 -3.42
C ASP A 107 29.24 3.55 -3.11
N GLN A 108 28.48 2.92 -2.21
CA GLN A 108 28.69 1.52 -1.88
C GLN A 108 28.29 0.61 -3.05
N THR A 109 29.14 -0.34 -3.39
CA THR A 109 28.84 -1.36 -4.39
C THR A 109 27.78 -2.32 -3.85
N VAL A 110 26.73 -2.58 -4.64
CA VAL A 110 25.69 -3.55 -4.30
C VAL A 110 26.12 -4.91 -4.84
N THR A 111 26.29 -5.90 -3.95
CA THR A 111 26.89 -7.19 -4.30
C THR A 111 25.95 -8.14 -5.06
N TYR A 112 24.64 -7.86 -5.02
CA TYR A 112 23.59 -8.71 -5.60
C TYR A 112 22.98 -8.11 -6.89
N THR A 113 23.76 -7.38 -7.68
CA THR A 113 23.35 -6.78 -8.95
C THR A 113 24.19 -7.30 -10.12
N ASN A 114 23.59 -7.43 -11.30
CA ASN A 114 24.32 -7.62 -12.56
C ASN A 114 24.88 -6.29 -13.08
N ASP A 115 25.71 -6.35 -14.13
CA ASP A 115 26.38 -5.16 -14.68
C ASP A 115 25.39 -4.08 -15.16
N GLU A 116 24.26 -4.49 -15.74
CA GLU A 116 23.21 -3.58 -16.22
C GLU A 116 22.55 -2.81 -15.05
N ALA A 117 22.17 -3.51 -13.98
CA ALA A 117 21.61 -2.90 -12.79
C ALA A 117 22.65 -2.00 -12.08
N ALA A 118 23.92 -2.41 -12.05
CA ALA A 118 25.00 -1.61 -11.47
C ALA A 118 25.24 -0.31 -12.26
N ASN A 119 25.20 -0.38 -13.60
CA ASN A 119 25.32 0.80 -14.46
C ASN A 119 24.13 1.75 -14.30
N THR A 120 22.91 1.20 -14.26
CA THR A 120 21.68 1.98 -14.04
C THR A 120 21.73 2.71 -12.69
N LEU A 121 22.17 2.03 -11.63
CA LEU A 121 22.35 2.63 -10.32
C LEU A 121 23.43 3.72 -10.34
N ARG A 122 24.53 3.51 -11.06
CA ARG A 122 25.60 4.51 -11.20
C ARG A 122 25.10 5.77 -11.90
N ASP A 123 24.32 5.63 -12.97
CA ASP A 123 23.70 6.76 -13.66
C ASP A 123 22.73 7.52 -12.75
N MET A 124 21.94 6.79 -11.95
CA MET A 124 21.06 7.41 -10.96
C MET A 124 21.85 8.14 -9.87
N ARG A 125 22.97 7.59 -9.39
CA ARG A 125 23.82 8.23 -8.36
C ARG A 125 24.46 9.53 -8.84
N ARG A 126 24.82 9.63 -10.12
CA ARG A 126 25.48 10.81 -10.70
C ARG A 126 24.74 12.11 -10.36
N LYS A 127 23.40 12.13 -10.55
CA LYS A 127 22.60 13.32 -10.21
C LYS A 127 22.60 13.65 -8.71
N TYR A 128 22.67 12.68 -7.80
CA TYR A 128 22.71 12.99 -6.36
C TYR A 128 24.10 13.45 -5.92
N GLN A 129 25.14 12.89 -6.53
CA GLN A 129 26.53 13.24 -6.25
C GLN A 129 26.90 14.63 -6.79
N GLU A 130 26.49 14.95 -8.03
CA GLU A 130 26.73 16.26 -8.66
C GLU A 130 26.17 17.42 -7.83
N PHE A 131 24.97 17.24 -7.28
CA PHE A 131 24.31 18.26 -6.44
C PHE A 131 24.61 18.11 -4.94
N GLY A 132 25.41 17.12 -4.54
CA GLY A 132 25.85 16.92 -3.15
C GLY A 132 24.73 16.57 -2.16
N PHE A 133 23.69 15.83 -2.61
CA PHE A 133 22.56 15.50 -1.75
C PHE A 133 22.94 14.55 -0.60
N HIS A 134 22.41 14.85 0.59
CA HIS A 134 22.52 14.02 1.78
C HIS A 134 21.23 13.23 2.05
N THR A 135 21.34 12.12 2.80
CA THR A 135 20.24 11.17 3.05
C THR A 135 19.00 11.78 3.75
N LYS A 136 19.15 12.91 4.44
CA LYS A 136 18.06 13.62 5.11
C LYS A 136 17.35 14.66 4.23
N GLN A 137 17.87 14.96 3.04
CA GLN A 137 17.26 15.92 2.12
C GLN A 137 16.21 15.23 1.24
N ARG A 138 15.35 16.03 0.61
CA ARG A 138 14.34 15.56 -0.34
C ARG A 138 14.43 16.38 -1.63
N PRO A 139 14.93 15.78 -2.73
CA PRO A 139 15.12 16.51 -3.97
C PRO A 139 13.80 16.89 -4.62
N ILE A 140 13.79 18.10 -5.18
CA ILE A 140 12.79 18.55 -6.14
C ILE A 140 13.56 18.85 -7.42
N TRP A 141 13.20 18.16 -8.49
CA TRP A 141 13.81 18.36 -9.80
C TRP A 141 12.88 19.22 -10.64
N GLU A 142 13.38 20.36 -11.10
CA GLU A 142 12.65 21.23 -12.01
C GLU A 142 13.09 20.96 -13.45
N MET A 143 12.17 20.44 -14.24
CA MET A 143 12.34 20.22 -15.68
C MET A 143 11.45 21.20 -16.44
N LYS A 144 11.73 21.41 -17.74
CA LYS A 144 11.09 22.46 -18.54
C LYS A 144 9.55 22.51 -18.43
N ASN A 145 8.90 21.36 -18.29
CA ASN A 145 7.44 21.23 -18.25
C ASN A 145 6.91 20.46 -17.03
N GLU A 146 7.78 20.01 -16.13
CA GLU A 146 7.38 19.18 -14.99
C GLU A 146 8.28 19.38 -13.79
N THR A 147 7.70 19.24 -12.60
CA THR A 147 8.42 19.26 -11.33
C THR A 147 8.29 17.88 -10.70
N ILE A 148 9.43 17.21 -10.49
CA ILE A 148 9.47 15.88 -9.90
C ILE A 148 9.88 16.00 -8.44
N PHE A 149 8.99 15.62 -7.53
CA PHE A 149 9.29 15.55 -6.10
C PHE A 149 9.62 14.11 -5.67
N GLU A 150 10.88 13.85 -5.37
CA GLU A 150 11.32 12.53 -4.90
C GLU A 150 11.26 12.45 -3.37
N THR A 151 10.13 11.94 -2.87
CA THR A 151 9.83 11.94 -1.43
C THR A 151 10.64 10.94 -0.60
N PHE A 152 11.18 9.87 -1.20
CA PHE A 152 11.93 8.80 -0.52
C PHE A 152 11.36 8.42 0.86
N THR A 153 10.05 8.18 0.91
CA THR A 153 9.30 7.90 2.13
C THR A 153 8.25 6.83 1.86
N GLY A 154 7.47 6.48 2.88
CA GLY A 154 6.44 5.46 2.79
C GLY A 154 5.18 5.96 2.08
N THR A 155 4.40 5.03 1.53
CA THR A 155 3.17 5.33 0.76
C THR A 155 2.20 6.23 1.54
N THR A 156 2.03 5.99 2.85
CA THR A 156 1.15 6.81 3.70
C THR A 156 1.61 8.27 3.74
N ILE A 157 2.91 8.52 3.86
CA ILE A 157 3.47 9.87 3.95
C ILE A 157 3.39 10.54 2.58
N THR A 158 3.77 9.84 1.51
CA THR A 158 3.69 10.38 0.14
C THR A 158 2.26 10.79 -0.24
N ARG A 159 1.26 9.96 0.06
CA ARG A 159 -0.17 10.28 -0.18
C ARG A 159 -0.69 11.44 0.68
N THR A 160 0.00 11.78 1.76
CA THR A 160 -0.37 12.95 2.58
C THR A 160 0.23 14.24 2.00
N LEU A 161 1.37 14.12 1.31
CA LEU A 161 2.10 15.25 0.72
C LEU A 161 1.63 15.62 -0.69
N CYS A 162 0.94 14.70 -1.38
CA CYS A 162 0.51 14.82 -2.78
C CYS A 162 -0.98 14.56 -2.94
#